data_AF-G0EFG2-F1
#
_entry.id   AF-G0EFG2-F1
#
_cell.length_a   1.000
_cell.length_b   1.000
_cell.length_c   1.000
_cell.angle_alpha   90.00
_cell.angle_beta   90.00
_cell.angle_gamma   90.00
#
_symmetry.space_group_name_H-M   'P 1'
#
loop_
_entity.id
_entity.type
_entity.pdbx_description
1 polymer ?
#
loop_
_entity_poly.entity_id
_entity_poly.type
_entity_poly.pdbx_seq_one_letter_code
_entity_poly.pdbx_strand_id
1 'polypeptide(L)'
;MRRDQAIGAVLLLGSLAFIAMYGYLLFFAGREISLLLLKITAFAAIAVIGGILAWIGYTLATTPPPKPIEEIEKEIEEELKKLEQELKQQEAAKEQQSGGQQESGSTGKGS
;
A
#
# COMPACT_ATOMS: atom_id res chain seq x y z
N MET A 1 10.12 19.57 9.45
CA MET A 1 11.18 20.35 8.75
C MET A 1 12.59 19.86 9.11
N ARG A 2 13.13 20.04 10.33
CA ARG A 2 14.47 19.47 10.69
C ARG A 2 14.53 17.94 10.85
N ARG A 3 13.41 17.29 11.22
CA ARG A 3 13.33 15.83 11.41
C ARG A 3 13.46 15.08 10.08
N ASP A 4 12.76 15.57 9.07
CA ASP A 4 12.76 15.01 7.71
C ASP A 4 14.16 15.14 7.08
N GLN A 5 14.83 16.27 7.33
CA GLN A 5 16.21 16.51 6.88
C GLN A 5 17.24 15.64 7.62
N ALA A 6 17.03 15.36 8.91
CA ALA A 6 17.88 14.44 9.67
C ALA A 6 17.74 13.00 9.18
N ILE A 7 16.51 12.55 8.90
CA ILE A 7 16.25 11.22 8.32
C ILE A 7 16.91 11.11 6.94
N GLY A 8 16.75 12.14 6.10
CA GLY A 8 17.42 12.20 4.80
C GLY A 8 18.94 12.17 4.90
N ALA A 9 19.53 12.90 5.84
CA ALA A 9 20.98 12.91 6.06
C ALA A 9 21.51 11.56 6.57
N VAL A 10 20.78 10.90 7.48
CA VAL A 10 21.14 9.56 7.96
C VAL A 10 21.04 8.53 6.85
N LEU A 11 19.99 8.59 6.02
CA LEU A 11 19.86 7.73 4.84
C LEU A 11 20.98 7.95 3.83
N LEU A 12 21.35 9.21 3.56
CA LEU A 12 22.44 9.55 2.65
C LEU A 12 23.76 8.98 3.18
N LEU A 13 24.15 9.35 4.41
CA LEU A 13 25.41 8.92 5.00
C LEU A 13 25.47 7.39 5.19
N GLY A 14 24.36 6.79 5.61
CA GLY A 14 24.23 5.34 5.73
C GLY A 14 24.40 4.64 4.39
N SER A 15 23.76 5.14 3.32
CA SER A 15 23.92 4.56 1.97
C SER A 15 25.35 4.72 1.45
N LEU A 16 25.98 5.88 1.70
CA LEU A 16 27.33 6.17 1.23
C LEU A 16 28.35 5.29 1.94
N ALA A 17 28.20 5.12 3.26
CA ALA A 17 29.01 4.21 4.05
C ALA A 17 28.81 2.75 3.61
N PHE A 18 27.56 2.34 3.33
CA PHE A 18 27.26 1.00 2.84
C PHE A 18 27.91 0.73 1.48
N ILE A 19 27.83 1.67 0.53
CA ILE A 19 28.48 1.55 -0.78
C ILE A 19 30.00 1.46 -0.64
N ALA A 20 30.60 2.33 0.17
CA ALA A 20 32.03 2.33 0.41
C ALA A 20 32.50 1.02 1.06
N MET A 21 31.77 0.52 2.05
CA MET A 21 32.03 -0.75 2.71
C MET A 21 31.89 -1.92 1.72
N TYR A 22 30.79 -2.00 0.98
CA TYR A 22 30.57 -3.04 -0.02
C TYR A 22 31.67 -3.06 -1.08
N GLY A 23 32.04 -1.90 -1.61
CA GLY A 23 33.15 -1.76 -2.54
C GLY A 23 34.48 -2.21 -1.93
N TYR A 24 34.77 -1.80 -0.69
CA TYR A 24 35.98 -2.22 0.01
C TYR A 24 36.04 -3.76 0.17
N LEU A 25 34.94 -4.40 0.58
CA LEU A 25 34.89 -5.86 0.68
C LEU A 25 35.08 -6.54 -0.67
N LEU A 26 34.53 -5.96 -1.74
CA LEU A 26 34.60 -6.53 -3.07
C LEU A 26 36.02 -6.45 -3.66
N PHE A 27 36.76 -5.37 -3.42
CA PHE A 27 38.10 -5.16 -4.00
C PHE A 27 39.26 -5.56 -3.07
N PHE A 28 39.12 -5.42 -1.75
CA PHE A 28 40.24 -5.54 -0.80
C PHE A 28 40.12 -6.68 0.22
N ALA A 29 38.94 -7.29 0.44
CA ALA A 29 38.78 -8.36 1.44
C ALA A 29 39.28 -9.75 1.00
N GLY A 30 39.99 -9.84 -0.12
CA GLY A 30 40.58 -11.08 -0.62
C GLY A 30 39.62 -11.90 -1.50
N ARG A 31 40.21 -12.71 -2.40
CA ARG A 31 39.51 -13.36 -3.52
C ARG A 31 38.31 -14.22 -3.10
N GLU A 32 38.43 -14.97 -2.00
CA GLU A 32 37.36 -15.85 -1.51
C GLU A 32 36.11 -15.05 -1.08
N ILE A 33 36.32 -13.96 -0.33
CA ILE A 33 35.24 -13.11 0.17
C ILE A 33 34.60 -12.35 -1.00
N SER A 34 35.40 -11.78 -1.89
CA SER A 34 34.90 -11.10 -3.10
C SER A 34 34.03 -12.02 -3.97
N LEU A 35 34.49 -13.26 -4.22
CA LEU A 35 33.73 -14.23 -5.01
C LEU A 35 32.44 -14.67 -4.31
N LEU A 36 32.47 -14.84 -2.99
CA LEU A 36 31.28 -15.18 -2.22
C LEU A 36 30.24 -14.05 -2.26
N LEU A 37 30.65 -12.80 -2.10
CA LEU A 37 29.76 -11.63 -2.22
C LEU A 37 29.15 -11.52 -3.62
N LEU A 38 29.96 -11.71 -4.67
CA LEU A 38 29.47 -11.70 -6.06
C LEU A 38 28.45 -12.82 -6.31
N LYS A 39 28.70 -14.03 -5.78
CA LYS A 39 27.74 -15.15 -5.88
C LYS A 39 26.43 -14.82 -5.18
N ILE A 40 26.48 -14.26 -3.98
CA ILE A 40 25.27 -13.89 -3.22
C ILE A 40 24.47 -12.83 -3.96
N THR A 41 25.13 -11.78 -4.47
CA THR A 41 24.43 -10.69 -5.19
C THR A 41 23.86 -11.16 -6.53
N ALA A 42 24.58 -11.98 -7.27
CA ALA A 42 24.08 -12.61 -8.49
C ALA A 42 22.88 -13.53 -8.20
N PHE A 43 22.96 -14.34 -7.15
CA PHE A 43 21.85 -15.18 -6.70
C PHE A 43 20.65 -14.34 -6.28
N ALA A 44 20.85 -13.27 -5.52
CA ALA A 44 19.78 -12.37 -5.09
C ALA A 44 19.07 -11.74 -6.30
N ALA A 45 19.81 -11.29 -7.31
CA ALA A 45 19.22 -10.76 -8.55
C ALA A 45 18.34 -11.82 -9.25
N ILE A 46 18.82 -13.04 -9.38
CA ILE A 46 18.06 -14.16 -9.96
C ILE A 46 16.86 -14.52 -9.07
N ALA A 47 17.01 -14.51 -7.75
CA ALA A 47 15.95 -14.83 -6.79
C ALA A 47 14.82 -13.80 -6.84
N VAL A 48 15.11 -12.52 -7.08
CA VAL A 48 14.06 -11.50 -7.28
C VAL A 48 13.27 -11.79 -8.56
N ILE A 49 13.95 -12.02 -9.67
CA ILE A 49 13.29 -12.33 -10.96
C ILE A 49 12.51 -13.64 -10.85
N GLY A 50 13.15 -14.68 -10.33
CA GLY A 50 12.55 -16.00 -10.10
C GLY A 50 11.41 -15.94 -9.10
N GLY A 51 11.48 -15.09 -8.08
CA GLY A 51 10.40 -14.87 -7.12
C GLY A 51 9.17 -14.26 -7.76
N ILE A 52 9.35 -13.28 -8.65
CA ILE A 52 8.24 -12.70 -9.44
C ILE A 52 7.64 -13.76 -10.35
N LEU A 53 8.46 -14.52 -11.09
CA LEU A 53 7.99 -15.59 -11.97
C LEU A 53 7.26 -16.70 -11.19
N ALA A 54 7.79 -17.09 -10.03
CA ALA A 54 7.18 -18.09 -9.16
C ALA A 54 5.85 -17.58 -8.59
N TRP A 55 5.76 -16.31 -8.22
CA TRP A 55 4.51 -15.70 -7.77
C TRP A 55 3.46 -15.69 -8.89
N ILE A 56 3.83 -15.28 -10.11
CA ILE A 56 2.91 -15.31 -11.26
C ILE A 56 2.48 -16.76 -11.55
N GLY A 57 3.43 -17.70 -11.60
CA GLY A 57 3.15 -19.11 -11.79
C GLY A 57 2.23 -19.67 -10.70
N TYR A 58 2.42 -19.27 -9.45
CA TYR A 58 1.55 -19.60 -8.34
C TYR A 58 0.14 -19.07 -8.59
N THR A 59 -0.03 -17.79 -8.92
CA THR A 59 -1.35 -17.20 -9.18
C THR A 59 -2.06 -17.89 -10.34
N LEU A 60 -1.38 -18.20 -11.45
CA LEU A 60 -1.98 -18.93 -12.58
C LEU A 60 -2.37 -20.37 -12.23
N ALA A 61 -1.56 -21.05 -11.41
CA ALA A 61 -1.86 -22.40 -10.95
C ALA A 61 -3.03 -22.42 -9.96
N THR A 62 -3.22 -21.34 -9.20
CA THR A 62 -4.28 -21.23 -8.18
C THR A 62 -5.49 -20.41 -8.60
N THR A 63 -5.50 -19.84 -9.81
CA THR A 63 -6.71 -19.27 -10.40
C THR A 63 -7.49 -20.40 -11.08
N PRO A 64 -8.55 -20.94 -10.46
CA PRO A 64 -9.50 -21.77 -11.19
C PRO A 64 -10.08 -20.95 -12.34
N PRO A 65 -10.43 -21.61 -13.45
CA PRO A 65 -10.90 -20.95 -14.67
C PRO A 65 -11.98 -19.93 -14.32
N PRO A 66 -11.91 -18.72 -14.92
CA PRO A 66 -12.78 -17.60 -14.59
C PRO A 66 -14.24 -18.06 -14.61
N LYS A 67 -14.94 -17.86 -13.49
CA LYS A 67 -16.37 -18.17 -13.38
C LYS A 67 -17.15 -17.35 -14.43
N PRO A 68 -18.27 -17.88 -14.96
CA PRO A 68 -19.08 -17.18 -15.96
C PRO A 68 -19.45 -15.76 -15.49
N ILE A 69 -19.29 -14.80 -16.40
CA ILE A 69 -19.39 -13.34 -16.16
C ILE A 69 -20.76 -12.95 -15.53
N GLU A 70 -21.80 -13.74 -15.77
CA GLU A 70 -23.18 -13.50 -15.30
C GLU A 70 -23.36 -13.57 -13.78
N GLU A 71 -22.57 -14.37 -13.06
CA GLU A 71 -22.66 -14.44 -11.58
C GLU A 71 -21.95 -13.23 -10.94
N ILE A 72 -20.84 -12.81 -11.53
CA ILE A 72 -20.04 -11.68 -11.06
C ILE A 72 -20.79 -10.35 -11.26
N GLU A 73 -21.45 -10.16 -12.41
CA GLU A 73 -22.28 -8.97 -12.64
C GLU A 73 -23.44 -8.87 -11.64
N LYS A 74 -24.10 -9.98 -11.32
CA LYS A 74 -25.22 -9.99 -10.37
C LYS A 74 -24.78 -9.70 -8.94
N GLU A 75 -23.68 -10.29 -8.48
CA GLU A 75 -23.12 -10.01 -7.14
C GLU A 75 -22.69 -8.55 -7.00
N ILE A 76 -22.03 -7.98 -8.03
CA ILE A 76 -21.60 -6.57 -8.04
C ILE A 76 -22.81 -5.62 -8.08
N GLU A 77 -23.84 -5.93 -8.86
CA GLU A 77 -25.04 -5.09 -8.95
C GLU A 77 -25.83 -5.10 -7.63
N GLU A 78 -25.89 -6.24 -6.93
CA GLU A 78 -26.51 -6.33 -5.61
C GLU A 78 -25.72 -5.57 -4.53
N GLU A 79 -24.39 -5.65 -4.53
CA GLU A 79 -23.55 -4.88 -3.59
C GLU A 79 -23.66 -3.37 -3.84
N LEU A 80 -23.66 -2.93 -5.11
CA LEU A 80 -23.84 -1.51 -5.46
C LEU A 80 -25.20 -0.98 -5.02
N LYS A 81 -26.28 -1.74 -5.23
CA LYS A 81 -27.63 -1.36 -4.78
C LYS A 81 -27.72 -1.22 -3.26
N LYS A 82 -27.08 -2.11 -2.51
CA LYS A 82 -27.02 -2.01 -1.04
C LYS A 82 -26.26 -0.76 -0.59
N LEU A 83 -25.10 -0.49 -1.20
CA LEU A 83 -24.30 0.70 -0.89
C LEU A 83 -25.07 2.00 -1.17
N GLU A 84 -25.79 2.06 -2.30
CA GLU A 84 -26.59 3.23 -2.66
C GLU A 84 -27.77 3.43 -1.69
N GLN A 85 -28.39 2.35 -1.22
CA GLN A 85 -29.44 2.41 -0.20
C GLN A 85 -28.90 2.88 1.16
N GLU A 86 -27.72 2.40 1.59
CA GLU A 86 -27.08 2.84 2.83
C GLU A 86 -26.66 4.31 2.77
N LEU A 87 -26.14 4.78 1.63
CA LEU A 87 -25.79 6.19 1.42
C LEU A 87 -27.04 7.08 1.48
N LYS A 88 -28.13 6.71 0.78
CA LYS A 88 -29.39 7.45 0.85
C LYS A 88 -29.99 7.47 2.25
N GLN A 89 -29.85 6.38 3.02
CA GLN A 89 -30.29 6.34 4.42
C GLN A 89 -29.40 7.22 5.31
N GLN A 90 -28.08 7.25 5.10
CA GLN A 90 -27.18 8.12 5.84
C GLN A 90 -27.39 9.61 5.51
N GLU A 91 -27.65 9.94 4.25
CA GLU A 91 -27.98 11.31 3.82
C GLU A 91 -29.31 11.77 4.41
N ALA A 92 -30.35 10.94 4.33
CA ALA A 92 -31.64 11.23 4.96
C ALA A 92 -31.55 11.38 6.49
N ALA A 93 -30.72 10.55 7.15
CA ALA A 93 -30.48 10.65 8.59
C ALA A 93 -29.69 11.93 8.96
N LYS A 94 -28.75 12.37 8.12
CA LYS A 94 -28.01 13.64 8.31
C LYS A 94 -28.87 14.87 8.07
N GLU A 95 -29.76 14.85 7.07
CA GLU A 95 -30.69 15.97 6.81
C GLU A 95 -31.70 16.17 7.95
N GLN A 96 -32.20 15.08 8.53
CA GLN A 96 -33.11 15.15 9.70
C GLN A 96 -32.43 15.67 10.96
N GLN A 97 -31.14 15.40 11.15
CA GLN A 97 -30.36 15.97 12.27
C GLN A 97 -30.00 17.44 12.07
N SER A 98 -29.82 17.91 10.83
CA SER A 98 -29.51 19.31 10.54
C SER A 98 -30.73 20.25 10.60
N GLY A 99 -31.96 19.74 10.43
CA GLY A 99 -33.20 20.53 10.49
C GLY A 99 -33.71 20.85 11.90
N GLY A 100 -33.36 20.04 12.91
CA GLY A 100 -33.87 20.18 14.28
C GLY A 100 -33.25 21.31 15.12
N GLN A 101 -32.18 21.95 14.65
CA GLN A 101 -31.43 22.93 15.45
C GLN A 101 -31.81 24.40 15.19
N GLN A 102 -32.71 24.69 14.23
CA GLN A 102 -33.09 26.07 13.90
C GLN A 102 -34.35 26.60 14.64
N GLU A 103 -35.19 25.77 15.26
CA GLU A 103 -36.43 26.26 15.93
C GLU A 103 -36.25 26.71 17.39
N SER A 104 -35.14 26.41 18.08
CA SER A 104 -34.98 26.76 19.50
C SER A 104 -34.35 28.15 19.79
N GLY A 105 -33.98 28.92 18.76
CA GLY A 105 -33.12 30.11 18.94
C GLY A 105 -33.80 31.48 18.99
N SER A 106 -35.12 31.58 18.74
CA SER A 106 -35.75 32.89 18.45
C SER A 106 -37.08 33.15 19.18
N THR A 107 -37.09 33.10 20.52
CA THR A 107 -38.06 33.87 21.32
C THR A 107 -37.45 34.24 22.66
N GLY A 108 -37.13 35.52 22.87
CA GLY A 108 -36.65 36.02 24.16
C GLY A 108 -36.07 37.42 24.11
N LYS A 109 -36.78 38.36 23.47
CA LYS A 109 -36.46 39.78 23.34
C LYS A 109 -36.89 40.50 24.62
N GLY A 110 -35.97 41.29 25.20
CA GLY A 110 -36.21 42.56 25.88
C GLY A 110 -37.17 42.60 27.07
N SER A 111 -36.60 42.85 28.25
CA SER A 111 -37.02 43.96 29.11
C SER A 111 -35.90 44.33 30.07
#